data_AF-A0A8J6JIZ2-F1
#
_entry.id   AF-A0A8J6JIZ2-F1
#
_cell.length_a   1.000
_cell.length_b   1.000
_cell.length_c   1.000
_cell.angle_alpha   90.00
_cell.angle_beta   90.00
_cell.angle_gamma   90.00
#
_symmetry.space_group_name_H-M   'P 1'
#
loop_
_entity.id
_entity.type
_entity.pdbx_description
1 polymer ?
#
loop_
_entity_poly.entity_id
_entity_poly.type
_entity_poly.pdbx_seq_one_letter_code
_entity_poly.pdbx_strand_id
1 'polypeptide(L)' 'MYQAGTPELRRIMRWLDAEYPDGNLRSVEPITKNAVRIVYHSGDCAIVVCRQDGTMDLRSIDEAC' A
#
# COMPACT_ATOMS: atom_id res chain seq x y z
N MET A 1 3.75 -16.89 -12.70
CA MET A 1 4.96 -16.06 -12.74
C MET A 1 4.50 -14.62 -12.46
N TYR A 2 4.78 -14.09 -11.27
CA TYR A 2 4.25 -12.80 -10.80
C TYR A 2 4.70 -11.69 -11.77
N GLN A 3 3.74 -11.06 -12.47
CA GLN A 3 4.02 -10.04 -13.47
C GLN A 3 4.79 -8.89 -12.82
N ALA A 4 5.83 -8.40 -13.50
CA ALA A 4 6.56 -7.20 -13.12
C ALA A 4 5.56 -6.11 -12.73
N GLY A 5 5.57 -5.70 -11.45
CA GLY A 5 4.61 -4.74 -10.91
C GLY A 5 4.53 -3.50 -11.79
N THR A 6 3.32 -2.99 -11.99
CA THR A 6 3.08 -1.76 -12.73
C THR A 6 3.94 -0.62 -12.17
N PRO A 7 4.23 0.42 -12.96
CA PRO A 7 4.96 1.60 -12.48
C PRO A 7 4.37 2.18 -11.18
N GLU A 8 3.05 2.15 -11.05
CA GLU A 8 2.30 2.60 -9.87
C GLU A 8 2.58 1.72 -8.66
N LEU A 9 2.51 0.39 -8.79
CA LEU A 9 2.85 -0.52 -7.69
C LEU A 9 4.29 -0.36 -7.24
N ARG A 10 5.23 -0.14 -8.16
CA ARG A 10 6.63 0.14 -7.81
C ARG A 10 6.80 1.46 -7.05
N ARG A 11 6.05 2.49 -7.41
CA ARG A 11 6.04 3.77 -6.68
C ARG A 11 5.47 3.60 -5.28
N ILE A 12 4.39 2.84 -5.14
CA ILE A 12 3.77 2.54 -3.84
C ILE A 12 4.78 1.83 -2.95
N MET A 13 5.44 0.77 -3.43
CA MET A 13 6.43 0.03 -2.62
C MET A 13 7.56 0.94 -2.15
N ARG A 14 8.10 1.78 -3.04
CA ARG A 14 9.14 2.76 -2.68
C ARG A 14 8.65 3.80 -1.67
N TRP A 15 7.40 4.23 -1.77
CA TRP A 15 6.80 5.15 -0.80
C TRP A 15 6.61 4.46 0.56
N LEU A 16 6.15 3.21 0.58
CA LEU A 16 6.00 2.42 1.81
C LEU A 16 7.34 2.19 2.53
N ASP A 17 8.41 1.88 1.78
CA ASP A 17 9.75 1.72 2.38
C ASP A 17 10.26 3.02 3.04
N ALA A 18 9.87 4.18 2.51
CA ALA A 18 10.26 5.48 3.06
C ALA A 18 9.38 5.89 4.25
N GLU A 19 8.09 5.60 4.21
CA GLU A 19 7.11 5.97 5.24
C GLU A 19 7.16 5.04 6.46
N TYR A 20 7.49 3.75 6.25
CA TYR A 20 7.52 2.72 7.29
C TYR A 20 8.89 2.03 7.38
N PRO A 21 9.98 2.78 7.65
CA PRO A 21 11.34 2.24 7.68
C PRO A 21 11.56 1.18 8.76
N ASP A 22 10.75 1.23 9.84
CA ASP A 22 10.84 0.31 10.97
C ASP A 22 10.15 -1.04 10.74
N GLY A 23 9.56 -1.25 9.56
CA GLY A 23 8.86 -2.49 9.24
C GLY A 23 7.57 -2.68 10.02
N ASN A 24 6.86 -1.60 10.36
CA ASN A 24 5.57 -1.66 11.07
C ASN A 24 4.42 -2.30 10.25
N LEU A 25 4.70 -2.68 9.00
CA LEU A 25 3.79 -3.36 8.11
C LEU A 25 3.97 -4.88 8.20
N ARG A 26 2.89 -5.57 8.54
CA ARG A 26 2.82 -7.03 8.56
C ARG A 26 2.69 -7.62 7.16
N SER A 27 1.91 -6.99 6.28
CA SER A 27 1.66 -7.47 4.92
C SER A 27 1.34 -6.30 3.99
N VAL A 28 1.72 -6.45 2.72
CA VAL A 28 1.36 -5.54 1.62
C VAL A 28 0.83 -6.38 0.46
N GLU A 29 -0.42 -6.14 0.08
CA GLU A 29 -1.12 -6.96 -0.92
C GLU A 29 -1.65 -6.09 -2.05
N PRO A 30 -1.29 -6.35 -3.32
CA PRO A 30 -1.84 -5.60 -4.44
C PRO A 30 -3.34 -5.89 -4.60
N ILE A 31 -4.16 -4.83 -4.61
CA ILE A 31 -5.62 -4.92 -4.85
C ILE A 31 -5.89 -4.66 -6.34
N THR A 32 -5.23 -3.65 -6.91
CA THR A 32 -5.38 -3.23 -8.30
C THR A 32 -4.02 -2.86 -8.90
N LYS A 33 -4.02 -2.43 -10.16
CA LYS A 33 -2.81 -1.92 -10.84
C LYS A 33 -2.19 -0.68 -10.18
N ASN A 34 -2.90 0.01 -9.30
CA ASN A 34 -2.45 1.26 -8.68
C ASN A 34 -2.85 1.36 -7.20
N ALA A 35 -3.22 0.25 -6.57
CA ALA A 35 -3.62 0.23 -5.17
C ALA A 35 -3.13 -1.04 -4.46
N VAL A 36 -2.73 -0.89 -3.21
CA VAL A 36 -2.37 -1.98 -2.32
C VAL A 36 -3.14 -1.86 -1.00
N ARG A 37 -3.42 -3.01 -0.39
CA ARG A 37 -3.82 -3.10 1.02
C ARG A 37 -2.55 -3.25 1.84
N ILE A 38 -2.44 -2.48 2.90
CA ILE A 38 -1.42 -2.66 3.92
C ILE A 38 -2.09 -3.11 5.22
N VAL A 39 -1.45 -4.04 5.91
CA VAL A 39 -1.86 -4.53 7.22
C VAL A 39 -0.75 -4.18 8.19
N TYR A 40 -1.06 -3.46 9.25
CA TYR A 40 -0.10 -3.09 10.29
C TYR A 40 0.08 -4.24 11.28
N HIS A 41 1.18 -4.23 12.02
CA HIS A 41 1.38 -5.19 13.12
C HIS A 41 0.35 -5.04 14.25
N SER A 42 -0.26 -3.86 14.41
CA SER A 42 -1.38 -3.61 15.33
C SER A 42 -2.66 -4.38 14.96
N GLY A 43 -2.77 -4.85 13.71
CA GLY A 43 -3.99 -5.43 13.16
C GLY A 43 -4.83 -4.45 12.34
N ASP A 44 -4.52 -3.16 12.40
CA ASP A 44 -5.18 -2.15 11.58
C ASP A 44 -4.91 -2.40 10.09
N CYS A 45 -5.84 -1.98 9.24
CA CYS A 45 -5.73 -2.10 7.80
C CYS A 45 -5.91 -0.74 7.12
N ALA A 46 -5.18 -0.52 6.05
CA ALA A 46 -5.33 0.66 5.20
C ALA A 46 -5.17 0.31 3.73
N ILE A 47 -5.68 1.16 2.85
CA ILE A 47 -5.49 1.09 1.41
C ILE A 47 -4.62 2.26 0.99
N VAL A 48 -3.58 1.98 0.22
CA VAL A 48 -2.76 2.99 -0.44
C VAL A 48 -3.05 2.99 -1.92
N VAL A 49 -3.38 4.14 -2.47
CA VAL A 49 -3.67 4.33 -3.90
C VAL A 49 -2.68 5.32 -4.50
N CYS A 50 -1.97 4.91 -5.56
CA CYS A 50 -1.21 5.82 -6.41
C CYS A 50 -2.17 6.48 -7.40
N ARG A 51 -2.31 7.81 -7.30
CA ARG A 51 -3.09 8.62 -8.22
C ARG A 51 -2.34 8.85 -9.53
N GLN A 52 -3.06 9.33 -10.55
CA GLN A 52 -2.50 9.57 -11.89
C GLN A 52 -1.43 10.68 -11.90
N ASP A 53 -1.53 11.64 -10.98
CA ASP A 53 -0.54 12.69 -10.75
C ASP A 53 0.70 12.20 -9.98
N GLY A 54 0.73 10.93 -9.58
CA GLY A 54 1.81 10.30 -8.82
C GLY A 54 1.73 10.49 -7.31
N THR A 55 0.68 11.15 -6.79
CA THR A 55 0.47 11.30 -5.34
C THR A 55 -0.04 9.99 -4.73
N MET A 56 0.29 9.76 -3.45
CA MET A 56 -0.17 8.61 -2.68
C MET A 56 -1.34 9.03 -1.78
N ASP A 57 -2.46 8.34 -1.89
CA ASP A 57 -3.63 8.51 -1.03
C ASP A 57 -3.72 7.30 -0.09
N LEU A 58 -3.54 7.54 1.22
CA LEU A 58 -3.67 6.54 2.27
C LEU A 58 -5.06 6.67 2.89
N ARG A 59 -5.84 5.58 2.89
CA ARG A 59 -7.14 5.53 3.56
C ARG A 59 -7.17 4.40 4.57
N SER A 60 -7.40 4.75 5.83
CA SER A 60 -7.71 3.76 6.86
C SER A 60 -8.99 3.02 6.48
N ILE A 61 -8.97 1.71 6.63
CA ILE A 61 -10.18 0.92 6.60
C ILE A 61 -10.66 0.91 8.05
N ASP A 62 -11.49 1.90 8.40
CA ASP A 62 -12.29 1.82 9.62
C ASP A 62 -13.34 0.72 9.36
N GLU A 63 -12.99 -0.54 9.64
CA GLU A 63 -13.98 -1.59 9.78
C GLU A 63 -14.78 -1.31 11.06
N ALA A 64 -15.81 -0.46 10.93
CA ALA A 64 -17.07 -0.78 11.58
C ALA A 64 -17.62 -2.02 10.86
N CYS A 65 -17.12 -3.20 11.24
CA CYS A 65 -17.81 -4.47 10.99
C CYS A 65 -19.15 -4.47 11.73
#